data_AF-A0A5C3E148-F1
#
_entry.id   AF-A0A5C3E148-F1
#
_cell.length_a   1.000
_cell.length_b   1.000
_cell.length_c   1.000
_cell.angle_alpha   90.00
_cell.angle_beta   90.00
_cell.angle_gamma   90.00
#
_symmetry.space_group_name_H-M   'P 1'
#
loop_
_entity.id
_entity.type
_entity.pdbx_description
1 polymer ?
#
loop_
_entity_poly.entity_id
_entity_poly.type
_entity_poly.pdbx_seq_one_letter_code
_entity_poly.pdbx_strand_id
1 'polypeptide(L)'
;MIRIISDADIRSHIIPQLTIASLLRSQAVAFLSLLPSSSSSSSSSSSCPPSPSDLAQCPTRLSLSTPWHTQLFMPARTSPLEGGGSVIKCVSVPKPPLSGIAGVNLLFSDTTGQVTHVVNSTCLTAIRTAAGSLLSSVVALGVVKGTVKRVVVFGDGAQAVFHLWLHLRYFTSIQNVVVAVGTHRELTPDQLTEKQSSFLTLLESLPTSLPSPRITFLNAKIQQHQVQQAVNKAQLIFTCTPSTQPLFGDLERFGGDGGRRHICAVGSYKPSMCELPPGLVRHVCRDARLLVDSKEACIQEAGCLLQALGTEELNALVEIATLLPSTEAGKVEEQEWLKEVEKRAEMWEPDRAEGEAGWTSVFKSVGVGLQDVEMTKLVVAVAGQGVGCMVGF
;
A
#
# COMPACT_ATOMS: atom_id res chain seq x y z
N MET A 1 -19.12 11.10 24.68
CA MET A 1 -19.67 9.97 23.90
C MET A 1 -18.66 9.61 22.83
N ILE A 2 -18.33 8.33 22.70
CA ILE A 2 -17.37 7.79 21.70
C ILE A 2 -18.13 6.83 20.79
N ARG A 3 -17.88 6.87 19.48
CA ARG A 3 -18.48 5.93 18.53
C ARG A 3 -17.54 4.75 18.27
N ILE A 4 -18.05 3.53 18.40
CA ILE A 4 -17.32 2.29 18.13
C ILE A 4 -17.76 1.73 16.78
N ILE A 5 -16.80 1.53 15.87
CA ILE A 5 -17.01 0.91 14.57
C ILE A 5 -16.32 -0.46 14.57
N SER A 6 -17.10 -1.53 14.49
CA SER A 6 -16.61 -2.91 14.52
C SER A 6 -16.13 -3.39 13.15
N ASP A 7 -15.44 -4.54 13.11
CA ASP A 7 -15.06 -5.19 11.84
C ASP A 7 -16.29 -5.59 11.01
N ALA A 8 -17.39 -5.99 11.68
CA ALA A 8 -18.65 -6.30 11.03
C ALA A 8 -19.23 -5.05 10.34
N ASP A 9 -19.24 -3.91 11.03
CA ASP A 9 -19.67 -2.62 10.47
C ASP A 9 -18.84 -2.27 9.23
N ILE A 10 -17.51 -2.42 9.33
CA ILE A 10 -16.60 -2.13 8.23
C ILE A 10 -16.91 -3.00 7.01
N ARG A 11 -17.03 -4.31 7.19
CA ARG A 11 -17.24 -5.26 6.09
C ARG A 11 -18.59 -5.10 5.41
N SER A 12 -19.65 -4.92 6.18
CA SER A 12 -21.02 -4.95 5.67
C SER A 12 -21.55 -3.59 5.23
N HIS A 13 -21.10 -2.49 5.83
CA HIS A 13 -21.62 -1.16 5.55
C HIS A 13 -20.59 -0.24 4.89
N ILE A 14 -19.31 -0.34 5.25
CA ILE A 14 -18.30 0.63 4.80
C ILE A 14 -17.61 0.17 3.51
N ILE A 15 -17.00 -1.01 3.48
CA ILE A 15 -16.27 -1.53 2.31
C ILE A 15 -17.11 -1.48 1.01
N PRO A 16 -18.41 -1.84 0.99
CA PRO A 16 -19.22 -1.76 -0.22
C PRO A 16 -19.35 -0.36 -0.82
N GLN A 17 -19.19 0.68 0.00
CA GLN A 17 -19.30 2.08 -0.41
C GLN A 17 -17.95 2.71 -0.80
N LEU A 18 -16.82 2.02 -0.55
CA LEU A 18 -15.49 2.54 -0.89
C LEU A 18 -15.24 2.45 -2.40
N THR A 19 -15.18 3.62 -3.05
CA THR A 19 -14.78 3.75 -4.45
C THR A 19 -13.25 3.65 -4.58
N ILE A 20 -12.76 3.29 -5.78
CA ILE A 20 -11.32 3.34 -6.05
C ILE A 20 -10.80 4.77 -5.91
N ALA A 21 -11.57 5.76 -6.38
CA ALA A 21 -11.16 7.15 -6.37
C ALA A 21 -11.00 7.69 -4.94
N SER A 22 -11.94 7.40 -4.02
CA SER A 22 -11.85 7.84 -2.62
C SER A 22 -10.70 7.18 -1.86
N LEU A 23 -10.45 5.89 -2.11
CA LEU A 23 -9.31 5.15 -1.55
C LEU A 23 -7.97 5.74 -2.02
N LEU A 24 -7.83 5.96 -3.32
CA LEU A 24 -6.60 6.50 -3.90
C LEU A 24 -6.35 7.93 -3.45
N ARG A 25 -7.40 8.77 -3.40
CA ARG A 25 -7.30 10.15 -2.90
C ARG A 25 -6.90 10.17 -1.42
N SER A 26 -7.55 9.36 -0.58
CA SER A 26 -7.20 9.21 0.83
C SER A 26 -5.72 8.86 1.03
N GLN A 27 -5.18 7.91 0.27
CA GLN A 27 -3.76 7.56 0.38
C GLN A 27 -2.83 8.60 -0.24
N ALA A 28 -3.27 9.34 -1.26
CA ALA A 28 -2.50 10.46 -1.79
C ALA A 28 -2.35 11.59 -0.78
N VAL A 29 -3.42 11.95 -0.05
CA VAL A 29 -3.36 12.92 1.05
C VAL A 29 -2.31 12.49 2.08
N ALA A 30 -2.31 11.20 2.47
CA ALA A 30 -1.35 10.66 3.42
C ALA A 30 0.11 10.78 2.92
N PHE A 31 0.35 10.50 1.63
CA PHE A 31 1.70 10.60 1.05
C PHE A 31 2.14 12.05 0.85
N LEU A 32 1.27 12.93 0.34
CA LEU A 32 1.57 14.35 0.16
C LEU A 32 1.87 15.02 1.51
N SER A 33 1.22 14.57 2.59
CA SER A 33 1.49 15.04 3.95
C SER A 33 2.89 14.68 4.48
N LEU A 34 3.62 13.76 3.85
CA LEU A 34 5.02 13.45 4.21
C LEU A 34 6.02 14.44 3.61
N LEU A 35 5.64 15.14 2.54
CA LEU A 35 6.55 16.08 1.90
C LEU A 35 6.82 17.27 2.83
N PRO A 36 8.06 17.75 2.92
CA PRO A 36 8.36 18.99 3.62
C PRO A 36 7.50 20.13 3.08
N SER A 37 7.07 21.02 3.98
CA SER A 37 6.32 22.24 3.66
C SER A 37 7.19 23.25 2.94
N SER A 38 7.70 22.92 1.75
CA SER A 38 8.53 23.80 0.93
C SER A 38 7.73 24.31 -0.25
N SER A 39 7.37 25.60 -0.17
CA SER A 39 6.94 26.49 -1.25
C SER A 39 5.69 26.07 -2.01
N SER A 40 4.53 26.36 -1.44
CA SER A 40 3.44 26.93 -2.23
C SER A 40 3.99 28.12 -3.02
N SER A 41 4.37 27.88 -4.27
CA SER A 41 4.68 28.91 -5.26
C SER A 41 3.38 29.56 -5.76
N SER A 42 2.52 29.95 -4.82
CA SER A 42 1.42 30.88 -5.06
C SER A 42 1.81 32.20 -4.41
N SER A 43 2.19 33.13 -5.28
CA SER A 43 2.44 34.54 -5.04
C SER A 43 1.27 35.20 -4.28
N SER A 44 1.29 35.09 -2.95
CA SER A 44 0.50 35.91 -2.04
C SER A 44 1.34 36.27 -0.82
N SER A 45 1.40 37.57 -0.57
CA SER A 45 2.35 38.28 0.28
C SER A 45 2.01 38.19 1.78
N SER A 46 2.10 37.01 2.38
CA SER A 46 2.01 36.87 3.85
C SER A 46 3.07 35.90 4.36
N SER A 47 4.22 36.44 4.72
CA SER A 47 5.42 35.74 5.19
C SER A 47 5.38 35.42 6.68
N CYS A 48 4.62 34.38 7.06
CA CYS A 48 4.85 33.65 8.31
C CYS A 48 5.09 32.18 7.96
N PRO A 49 6.16 31.53 8.49
CA PRO A 49 6.31 30.10 8.34
C PRO A 49 5.10 29.39 8.97
N PRO A 50 4.62 28.27 8.38
CA PRO A 50 3.52 27.51 8.97
C PRO A 50 3.86 27.10 10.40
N SER A 51 2.90 27.24 11.30
CA SER A 51 3.08 26.81 12.68
C SER A 51 3.24 25.28 12.75
N PRO A 52 3.88 24.70 13.78
CA PRO A 52 3.95 23.24 13.94
C PRO A 52 2.58 22.54 13.98
N SER A 53 1.51 23.30 14.32
CA SER A 53 0.12 22.85 14.27
C SER A 53 -0.48 22.81 12.85
N ASP A 54 0.14 23.48 11.88
CA ASP A 54 -0.32 23.48 10.49
C ASP A 54 0.29 22.33 9.68
N LEU A 55 1.29 21.64 10.25
CA LEU A 55 2.02 20.55 9.59
C LEU A 55 1.49 19.18 9.99
N ALA A 56 1.63 18.23 9.09
CA ALA A 56 1.46 16.83 9.40
C ALA A 56 2.56 16.37 10.37
N GLN A 57 2.22 15.40 11.22
CA GLN A 57 3.13 14.83 12.21
C GLN A 57 3.06 13.31 12.09
N CYS A 58 4.19 12.67 11.83
CA CYS A 58 4.28 11.22 11.68
C CYS A 58 5.52 10.68 12.41
N PRO A 59 5.55 10.74 13.75
CA PRO A 59 6.66 10.17 14.52
C PRO A 59 6.84 8.67 14.24
N THR A 60 8.05 8.17 14.49
CA THR A 60 8.37 6.74 14.40
C THR A 60 7.46 5.92 15.30
N ARG A 61 7.03 4.74 14.83
CA ARG A 61 6.20 3.82 15.61
C ARG A 61 6.89 3.41 16.91
N LEU A 62 6.13 3.37 18.00
CA LEU A 62 6.60 2.80 19.27
C LEU A 62 6.35 1.29 19.29
N SER A 63 7.27 0.53 19.87
CA SER A 63 7.19 -0.94 19.94
C SER A 63 7.37 -1.44 21.36
N LEU A 64 6.43 -2.28 21.83
CA LEU A 64 6.56 -3.06 23.06
C LEU A 64 6.62 -4.55 22.73
N SER A 65 7.49 -5.28 23.43
CA SER A 65 7.60 -6.73 23.30
C SER A 65 6.91 -7.39 24.48
N THR A 66 5.91 -8.24 24.22
CA THR A 66 5.29 -9.13 25.22
C THR A 66 5.74 -10.57 24.94
N PRO A 67 5.49 -11.56 25.83
CA PRO A 67 5.91 -12.94 25.57
C PRO A 67 5.40 -13.49 24.23
N TRP A 68 4.18 -13.12 23.84
CA TRP A 68 3.48 -13.69 22.69
C TRP A 68 3.23 -12.72 21.54
N HIS A 69 3.48 -11.42 21.71
CA HIS A 69 3.19 -10.41 20.71
C HIS A 69 4.26 -9.31 20.66
N THR A 70 4.31 -8.61 19.52
CA THR A 70 4.90 -7.28 19.42
C THR A 70 3.75 -6.29 19.29
N GLN A 71 3.63 -5.35 20.22
CA GLN A 71 2.61 -4.30 20.18
C GLN A 71 3.22 -3.05 19.55
N LEU A 72 2.53 -2.49 18.57
CA LEU A 72 2.96 -1.28 17.87
C LEU A 72 1.93 -0.17 18.11
N PHE A 73 2.43 1.02 18.41
CA PHE A 73 1.64 2.24 18.55
C PHE A 73 2.12 3.24 17.52
N MET A 74 1.22 3.66 16.65
CA MET A 74 1.55 4.51 15.49
C MET A 74 0.71 5.80 15.56
N PRO A 75 1.13 6.78 16.38
CA PRO A 75 0.50 8.09 16.39
C PRO A 75 0.86 8.86 15.13
N ALA A 76 -0.13 9.47 14.49
CA ALA A 76 0.08 10.41 13.39
C ALA A 76 -1.07 11.42 13.31
N ARG A 77 -0.81 12.54 12.66
CA ARG A 77 -1.76 13.63 12.44
C ARG A 77 -1.57 14.23 11.06
N THR A 78 -2.64 14.42 10.31
CA THR A 78 -2.62 15.16 9.04
C THR A 78 -2.90 16.65 9.24
N SER A 79 -2.46 17.48 8.31
CA SER A 79 -2.66 18.94 8.38
C SER A 79 -4.16 19.30 8.41
N PRO A 80 -4.56 20.36 9.15
CA PRO A 80 -5.92 20.92 9.09
C PRO A 80 -6.40 21.24 7.68
N LEU A 81 -5.50 21.61 6.77
CA LEU A 81 -5.81 21.95 5.37
C LEU A 81 -6.38 20.75 4.59
N GLU A 82 -6.02 19.53 4.99
CA GLU A 82 -6.50 18.27 4.41
C GLU A 82 -7.60 17.64 5.29
N GLY A 83 -8.36 18.47 6.01
CA GLY A 83 -9.45 18.06 6.91
C GLY A 83 -9.01 17.73 8.34
N GLY A 84 -7.70 17.81 8.65
CA GLY A 84 -7.15 17.59 10.00
C GLY A 84 -7.41 16.19 10.56
N GLY A 85 -7.04 15.99 11.83
CA GLY A 85 -7.34 14.76 12.56
C GLY A 85 -6.10 13.98 12.96
N SER A 86 -6.13 13.49 14.20
CA SER A 86 -5.06 12.69 14.79
C SER A 86 -5.55 11.27 15.04
N VAL A 87 -4.75 10.28 14.66
CA VAL A 87 -5.04 8.86 14.90
C VAL A 87 -3.87 8.21 15.63
N ILE A 88 -4.20 7.36 16.60
CA ILE A 88 -3.27 6.38 17.15
C ILE A 88 -3.75 5.00 16.72
N LYS A 89 -2.99 4.32 15.87
CA LYS A 89 -3.19 2.89 15.63
C LYS A 89 -2.47 2.09 16.70
N CYS A 90 -3.22 1.24 17.38
CA CYS A 90 -2.73 0.25 18.33
C CYS A 90 -2.88 -1.13 17.70
N VAL A 91 -1.79 -1.83 17.43
CA VAL A 91 -1.82 -3.13 16.76
C VAL A 91 -0.92 -4.15 17.44
N SER A 92 -1.39 -5.38 17.58
CA SER A 92 -0.63 -6.50 18.14
C SER A 92 -0.30 -7.51 17.05
N VAL A 93 1.00 -7.68 16.77
CA VAL A 93 1.52 -8.67 15.84
C VAL A 93 1.91 -9.92 16.64
N PRO A 94 1.30 -11.09 16.37
CA PRO A 94 1.61 -12.31 17.09
C PRO A 94 3.02 -12.81 16.78
N LYS A 95 3.65 -13.41 17.79
CA LYS A 95 4.85 -14.24 17.63
C LYS A 95 4.41 -15.68 17.30
N PRO A 96 5.19 -16.43 16.50
CA PRO A 96 4.90 -17.84 16.24
C PRO A 96 4.67 -18.62 17.55
N PRO A 97 3.71 -19.56 17.61
CA PRO A 97 2.87 -20.06 16.52
C PRO A 97 1.54 -19.31 16.31
N LEU A 98 1.30 -18.21 17.04
CA LEU A 98 0.05 -17.46 16.96
C LEU A 98 -0.11 -16.77 15.59
N SER A 99 -1.36 -16.52 15.18
CA SER A 99 -1.68 -15.86 13.92
C SER A 99 -2.84 -14.87 14.07
N GLY A 100 -3.01 -14.00 13.08
CA GLY A 100 -4.01 -12.93 13.10
C GLY A 100 -3.47 -11.65 13.72
N ILE A 101 -3.75 -10.51 13.08
CA ILE A 101 -3.32 -9.19 13.56
C ILE A 101 -4.56 -8.48 14.12
N ALA A 102 -4.58 -8.25 15.42
CA ALA A 102 -5.64 -7.49 16.08
C ALA A 102 -5.20 -6.04 16.25
N GLY A 103 -6.10 -5.10 15.98
CA GLY A 103 -5.82 -3.69 16.22
C GLY A 103 -7.05 -2.79 16.19
N VAL A 104 -6.85 -1.58 16.70
CA VAL A 104 -7.82 -0.49 16.69
C VAL A 104 -7.14 0.82 16.32
N ASN A 105 -7.89 1.69 15.69
CA ASN A 105 -7.52 3.08 15.45
C ASN A 105 -8.37 3.97 16.37
N LEU A 106 -7.71 4.84 17.13
CA LEU A 106 -8.34 5.84 17.97
C LEU A 106 -8.29 7.17 17.24
N LEU A 107 -9.45 7.72 16.86
CA LEU A 107 -9.55 9.02 16.20
C LEU A 107 -9.82 10.12 17.22
N PHE A 108 -9.00 11.15 17.22
CA PHE A 108 -9.11 12.31 18.09
C PHE A 108 -9.67 13.52 17.34
N SER A 109 -10.48 14.32 18.04
CA SER A 109 -10.87 15.64 17.55
C SER A 109 -9.70 16.59 17.69
N ASP A 110 -9.29 17.20 16.58
CA ASP A 110 -8.27 18.26 16.59
C ASP A 110 -8.73 19.51 17.37
N THR A 111 -10.03 19.71 17.54
CA THR A 111 -10.59 20.87 18.27
C THR A 111 -10.66 20.64 19.78
N THR A 112 -11.09 19.46 20.23
CA THR A 112 -11.34 19.20 21.66
C THR A 112 -10.27 18.30 22.31
N GLY A 113 -9.43 17.65 21.50
CA GLY A 113 -8.48 16.64 21.98
C GLY A 113 -9.13 15.33 22.45
N GLN A 114 -10.46 15.20 22.37
CA GLN A 114 -11.16 14.01 22.83
C GLN A 114 -11.12 12.89 21.78
N VAL A 115 -11.10 11.65 22.24
CA VAL A 115 -11.36 10.48 21.37
C VAL A 115 -12.81 10.53 20.92
N THR A 116 -13.02 10.56 19.61
CA THR A 116 -14.36 10.59 19.00
C THR A 116 -14.77 9.21 18.50
N HIS A 117 -13.81 8.42 17.99
CA HIS A 117 -14.07 7.11 17.42
C HIS A 117 -13.04 6.07 17.85
N VAL A 118 -13.51 4.83 18.03
CA VAL A 118 -12.70 3.61 18.10
C VAL A 118 -13.07 2.75 16.91
N VAL A 119 -12.14 2.54 15.99
CA VAL A 119 -12.39 1.83 14.74
C VAL A 119 -11.56 0.55 14.72
N ASN A 120 -12.17 -0.61 14.49
CA ASN A 120 -11.43 -1.84 14.30
C ASN A 120 -10.48 -1.70 13.09
N SER A 121 -9.20 -2.06 13.25
CA SER A 121 -8.18 -1.81 12.21
C SER A 121 -7.71 -3.07 11.47
N THR A 122 -8.38 -4.21 11.69
CA THR A 122 -7.94 -5.53 11.20
C THR A 122 -7.84 -5.54 9.67
N CYS A 123 -8.92 -5.16 8.99
CA CYS A 123 -8.94 -5.07 7.53
C CYS A 123 -8.43 -3.72 7.00
N LEU A 124 -8.49 -2.63 7.78
CA LEU A 124 -8.06 -1.29 7.36
C LEU A 124 -6.58 -1.27 6.96
N THR A 125 -5.73 -1.99 7.70
CA THR A 125 -4.30 -2.07 7.36
C THR A 125 -4.09 -2.71 5.98
N ALA A 126 -4.87 -3.74 5.64
CA ALA A 126 -4.77 -4.37 4.33
C ALA A 126 -5.31 -3.45 3.21
N ILE A 127 -6.45 -2.79 3.44
CA ILE A 127 -7.08 -1.87 2.49
C ILE A 127 -6.15 -0.69 2.19
N ARG A 128 -5.67 0.01 3.23
CA ARG A 128 -4.81 1.21 3.06
C ARG A 128 -3.48 0.89 2.39
N THR A 129 -2.87 -0.25 2.73
CA THR A 129 -1.64 -0.72 2.09
C THR A 129 -1.88 -1.04 0.61
N ALA A 130 -2.95 -1.80 0.31
CA ALA A 130 -3.34 -2.14 -1.05
C ALA A 130 -3.71 -0.90 -1.88
N ALA A 131 -4.35 0.10 -1.29
CA ALA A 131 -4.69 1.36 -1.95
C ALA A 131 -3.45 2.20 -2.27
N GLY A 132 -2.46 2.27 -1.36
CA GLY A 132 -1.17 2.89 -1.64
C GLY A 132 -0.40 2.20 -2.76
N SER A 133 -0.38 0.86 -2.77
CA SER A 133 0.19 0.06 -3.87
C SER A 133 -0.57 0.21 -5.19
N LEU A 134 -1.89 0.37 -5.13
CA LEU A 134 -2.68 0.64 -6.33
C LEU A 134 -2.35 2.02 -6.88
N LEU A 135 -2.15 3.03 -6.02
CA LEU A 135 -1.75 4.36 -6.44
C LEU A 135 -0.41 4.33 -7.19
N SER A 136 0.58 3.59 -6.67
CA SER A 136 1.86 3.40 -7.37
C SER A 136 1.70 2.67 -8.70
N SER A 137 0.82 1.67 -8.75
CA SER A 137 0.52 0.92 -9.97
C SER A 137 -0.20 1.79 -11.01
N VAL A 138 -1.07 2.71 -10.60
CA VAL A 138 -1.71 3.69 -11.49
C VAL A 138 -0.66 4.62 -12.09
N VAL A 139 0.26 5.14 -11.27
CA VAL A 139 1.38 5.97 -11.76
C VAL A 139 2.29 5.17 -12.70
N ALA A 140 2.52 3.88 -12.47
CA ALA A 140 3.41 3.08 -13.32
C ALA A 140 2.76 2.63 -14.65
N LEU A 141 1.51 2.17 -14.57
CA LEU A 141 0.85 1.39 -15.62
C LEU A 141 -0.47 1.99 -16.11
N GLY A 142 -0.93 3.12 -15.55
CA GLY A 142 -2.22 3.73 -15.87
C GLY A 142 -2.43 3.98 -17.36
N VAL A 143 -1.41 4.53 -18.03
CA VAL A 143 -1.42 4.78 -19.49
C VAL A 143 -1.52 3.51 -20.33
N VAL A 144 -1.04 2.38 -19.82
CA VAL A 144 -1.09 1.07 -20.51
C VAL A 144 -2.07 0.10 -19.84
N LYS A 145 -3.01 0.61 -19.03
CA LYS A 145 -3.86 -0.20 -18.15
C LYS A 145 -4.60 -1.32 -18.90
N GLY A 146 -5.08 -1.05 -20.12
CA GLY A 146 -5.79 -2.05 -20.95
C GLY A 146 -4.93 -3.22 -21.44
N THR A 147 -3.61 -3.11 -21.36
CA THR A 147 -2.65 -4.15 -21.77
C THR A 147 -2.16 -5.00 -20.59
N VAL A 148 -2.53 -4.67 -19.34
CA VAL A 148 -2.09 -5.40 -18.15
C VAL A 148 -2.90 -6.70 -18.03
N LYS A 149 -2.27 -7.85 -18.29
CA LYS A 149 -2.94 -9.16 -18.37
C LYS A 149 -2.52 -10.16 -17.29
N ARG A 150 -1.31 -10.04 -16.76
CA ARG A 150 -0.70 -11.07 -15.90
C ARG A 150 -0.20 -10.51 -14.58
N VAL A 151 -0.65 -11.13 -13.49
CA VAL A 151 -0.31 -10.77 -12.12
C VAL A 151 0.34 -11.96 -11.40
N VAL A 152 1.37 -11.69 -10.61
CA VAL A 152 1.88 -12.65 -9.61
C VAL A 152 1.69 -12.06 -8.22
N VAL A 153 1.19 -12.87 -7.29
CA VAL A 153 0.98 -12.50 -5.90
C VAL A 153 1.76 -13.47 -5.03
N PHE A 154 2.71 -12.97 -4.25
CA PHE A 154 3.38 -13.76 -3.22
C PHE A 154 2.70 -13.55 -1.87
N GLY A 155 2.25 -14.65 -1.27
CA GLY A 155 1.52 -14.66 -0.01
C GLY A 155 0.04 -15.01 -0.17
N ASP A 156 -0.53 -15.51 0.92
CA ASP A 156 -1.89 -16.05 1.03
C ASP A 156 -2.74 -15.33 2.09
N GLY A 157 -2.19 -14.29 2.73
CA GLY A 157 -2.87 -13.52 3.77
C GLY A 157 -3.73 -12.37 3.24
N ALA A 158 -4.34 -11.62 4.16
CA ALA A 158 -5.21 -10.49 3.85
C ALA A 158 -4.56 -9.47 2.90
N GLN A 159 -3.28 -9.13 3.09
CA GLN A 159 -2.57 -8.21 2.20
C GLN A 159 -2.61 -8.67 0.74
N ALA A 160 -2.34 -9.95 0.48
CA ALA A 160 -2.37 -10.52 -0.87
C ALA A 160 -3.78 -10.45 -1.49
N VAL A 161 -4.81 -10.76 -0.71
CA VAL A 161 -6.22 -10.71 -1.17
C VAL A 161 -6.65 -9.27 -1.48
N PHE A 162 -6.38 -8.31 -0.58
CA PHE A 162 -6.78 -6.91 -0.78
C PHE A 162 -6.01 -6.24 -1.93
N HIS A 163 -4.72 -6.57 -2.13
CA HIS A 163 -3.98 -6.11 -3.30
C HIS A 163 -4.61 -6.63 -4.58
N LEU A 164 -4.88 -7.94 -4.67
CA LEU A 164 -5.52 -8.50 -5.85
C LEU A 164 -6.92 -7.89 -6.08
N TRP A 165 -7.75 -7.79 -5.04
CA TRP A 165 -9.10 -7.24 -5.13
C TRP A 165 -9.11 -5.81 -5.69
N LEU A 166 -8.31 -4.89 -5.11
CA LEU A 166 -8.27 -3.50 -5.58
C LEU A 166 -7.71 -3.39 -7.00
N HIS A 167 -6.69 -4.19 -7.35
CA HIS A 167 -6.11 -4.16 -8.69
C HIS A 167 -7.04 -4.76 -9.74
N LEU A 168 -7.85 -5.79 -9.41
CA LEU A 168 -8.87 -6.31 -10.34
C LEU A 168 -10.00 -5.31 -10.60
N ARG A 169 -10.33 -4.46 -9.63
CA ARG A 169 -11.32 -3.38 -9.81
C ARG A 169 -10.84 -2.28 -10.76
N TYR A 170 -9.52 -2.02 -10.79
CA TYR A 170 -8.95 -0.95 -11.61
C TYR A 170 -8.39 -1.45 -12.96
N PHE A 171 -7.58 -2.52 -12.96
CA PHE A 171 -7.02 -3.15 -14.14
C PHE A 171 -7.93 -4.28 -14.64
N THR A 172 -9.08 -3.91 -15.22
CA THR A 172 -10.12 -4.84 -15.67
C THR A 172 -9.66 -5.80 -16.78
N SER A 173 -8.51 -5.53 -17.40
CA SER A 173 -7.89 -6.36 -18.43
C SER A 173 -7.17 -7.60 -17.91
N ILE A 174 -6.95 -7.72 -16.59
CA ILE A 174 -6.24 -8.86 -15.99
C ILE A 174 -6.96 -10.18 -16.29
N GLN A 175 -6.22 -11.17 -16.78
CA GLN A 175 -6.76 -12.46 -17.19
C GLN A 175 -6.12 -13.64 -16.45
N ASN A 176 -4.84 -13.51 -16.05
CA ASN A 176 -4.09 -14.59 -15.42
C ASN A 176 -3.47 -14.09 -14.12
N VAL A 177 -3.78 -14.77 -13.03
CA VAL A 177 -3.24 -14.50 -11.70
C VAL A 177 -2.57 -15.76 -11.19
N VAL A 178 -1.31 -15.63 -10.79
CA VAL A 178 -0.58 -16.70 -10.10
C VAL A 178 -0.38 -16.30 -8.65
N VAL A 179 -0.85 -17.12 -7.72
CA VAL A 179 -0.64 -16.92 -6.27
C VAL A 179 0.40 -17.93 -5.79
N ALA A 180 1.58 -17.43 -5.43
CA ALA A 180 2.67 -18.22 -4.89
C ALA A 180 2.58 -18.28 -3.36
N VAL A 181 2.35 -19.47 -2.81
CA VAL A 181 2.12 -19.70 -1.38
C VAL A 181 3.19 -20.62 -0.78
N GLY A 182 3.36 -20.58 0.55
CA GLY A 182 4.37 -21.41 1.22
C GLY A 182 5.81 -20.93 0.98
N THR A 183 6.04 -19.63 0.83
CA THR A 183 7.38 -19.08 0.59
C THR A 183 8.38 -19.36 1.71
N HIS A 184 7.89 -19.50 2.95
CA HIS A 184 8.70 -19.71 4.16
C HIS A 184 8.73 -21.18 4.64
N ARG A 185 7.88 -22.06 4.09
CA ARG A 185 7.83 -23.47 4.47
C ARG A 185 7.21 -24.31 3.36
N GLU A 186 7.63 -25.56 3.27
CA GLU A 186 6.97 -26.53 2.41
C GLU A 186 5.54 -26.80 2.92
N LEU A 187 4.58 -26.79 2.00
CA LEU A 187 3.19 -27.10 2.25
C LEU A 187 2.86 -28.48 1.67
N THR A 188 2.08 -29.26 2.41
CA THR A 188 1.44 -30.47 1.86
C THR A 188 0.36 -30.10 0.84
N PRO A 189 -0.08 -31.03 -0.03
CA PRO A 189 -1.20 -30.78 -0.95
C PRO A 189 -2.49 -30.32 -0.25
N ASP A 190 -2.79 -30.89 0.92
CA ASP A 190 -3.98 -30.51 1.70
C ASP A 190 -3.86 -29.09 2.25
N GLN A 191 -2.69 -28.72 2.79
CA GLN A 191 -2.43 -27.36 3.26
C GLN A 191 -2.51 -26.34 2.12
N LEU A 192 -1.98 -26.68 0.94
CA LEU A 192 -2.10 -25.84 -0.26
C LEU A 192 -3.57 -25.60 -0.63
N THR A 193 -4.38 -26.67 -0.60
CA THR A 193 -5.82 -26.61 -0.88
C THR A 193 -6.58 -25.75 0.14
N GLU A 194 -6.24 -25.88 1.42
CA GLU A 194 -6.80 -25.05 2.49
C GLU A 194 -6.48 -23.56 2.30
N LYS A 195 -5.21 -23.24 1.95
CA LYS A 195 -4.79 -21.86 1.65
C LYS A 195 -5.52 -21.29 0.44
N GLN A 196 -5.67 -22.08 -0.62
CA GLN A 196 -6.44 -21.69 -1.80
C GLN A 196 -7.90 -21.40 -1.44
N SER A 197 -8.56 -22.29 -0.71
CA SER A 197 -9.95 -22.12 -0.29
C SER A 197 -10.14 -20.86 0.55
N SER A 198 -9.25 -20.63 1.53
CA SER A 198 -9.30 -19.44 2.40
C SER A 198 -9.09 -18.13 1.63
N PHE A 199 -8.14 -18.13 0.68
CA PHE A 199 -7.86 -16.97 -0.16
C PHE A 199 -9.06 -16.61 -1.04
N LEU A 200 -9.64 -17.62 -1.72
CA LEU A 200 -10.79 -17.43 -2.61
C LEU A 200 -12.04 -17.01 -1.81
N THR A 201 -12.30 -17.66 -0.67
CA THR A 201 -13.42 -17.29 0.22
C THR A 201 -13.32 -15.82 0.66
N LEU A 202 -12.13 -15.35 1.06
CA LEU A 202 -11.95 -13.95 1.43
C LEU A 202 -12.12 -13.02 0.22
N LEU A 203 -11.58 -13.37 -0.95
CA LEU A 203 -11.73 -12.57 -2.17
C LEU A 203 -13.20 -12.46 -2.62
N GLU A 204 -13.94 -13.56 -2.57
CA GLU A 204 -15.37 -13.64 -2.91
C GLU A 204 -16.26 -12.90 -1.89
N SER A 205 -15.84 -12.82 -0.63
CA SER A 205 -16.54 -12.05 0.40
C SER A 205 -16.43 -10.53 0.21
N LEU A 206 -15.47 -10.06 -0.59
CA LEU A 206 -15.29 -8.63 -0.84
C LEU A 206 -16.28 -8.14 -1.89
N PRO A 207 -17.02 -7.07 -1.62
CA PRO A 207 -18.05 -6.57 -2.52
C PRO A 207 -17.39 -6.02 -3.80
N THR A 208 -18.10 -6.17 -4.94
CA THR A 208 -17.91 -5.55 -6.28
C THR A 208 -17.96 -6.62 -7.37
N SER A 209 -18.60 -6.33 -8.51
CA SER A 209 -18.47 -7.15 -9.72
C SER A 209 -17.02 -7.09 -10.20
N LEU A 210 -16.28 -8.17 -9.97
CA LEU A 210 -14.90 -8.31 -10.43
C LEU A 210 -14.87 -8.95 -11.82
N PRO A 211 -13.87 -8.64 -12.66
CA PRO A 211 -13.52 -9.55 -13.75
C PRO A 211 -13.21 -10.94 -13.16
N SER A 212 -13.44 -11.99 -13.95
CA SER A 212 -13.15 -13.38 -13.55
C SER A 212 -11.84 -13.86 -14.18
N PRO A 213 -10.66 -13.49 -13.63
CA PRO A 213 -9.39 -14.00 -14.13
C PRO A 213 -9.24 -15.49 -13.77
N ARG A 214 -8.40 -16.19 -14.51
CA ARG A 214 -7.91 -17.51 -14.10
C ARG A 214 -6.91 -17.33 -12.98
N ILE A 215 -7.25 -17.82 -11.78
CA ILE A 215 -6.37 -17.82 -10.61
C ILE A 215 -5.74 -19.21 -10.46
N THR A 216 -4.41 -19.28 -10.44
CA THR A 216 -3.65 -20.53 -10.25
C THR A 216 -2.77 -20.40 -9.01
N PHE A 217 -2.84 -21.39 -8.12
CA PHE A 217 -2.01 -21.44 -6.92
C PHE A 217 -0.80 -22.32 -7.16
N LEU A 218 0.39 -21.84 -6.76
CA LEU A 218 1.64 -22.58 -6.83
C LEU A 218 2.28 -22.67 -5.46
N ASN A 219 2.79 -23.85 -5.12
CA ASN A 219 3.66 -24.04 -3.96
C ASN A 219 5.04 -23.47 -4.28
N ALA A 220 5.40 -22.35 -3.65
CA ALA A 220 6.61 -21.60 -3.97
C ALA A 220 7.90 -22.37 -3.70
N LYS A 221 7.92 -23.31 -2.74
CA LYS A 221 9.10 -24.12 -2.42
C LYS A 221 9.32 -25.26 -3.39
N ILE A 222 8.25 -25.91 -3.83
CA ILE A 222 8.31 -27.10 -4.70
C ILE A 222 8.34 -26.69 -6.19
N GLN A 223 7.59 -25.66 -6.57
CA GLN A 223 7.36 -25.27 -7.97
C GLN A 223 8.15 -23.99 -8.33
N GLN A 224 9.38 -23.85 -7.85
CA GLN A 224 10.21 -22.65 -8.00
C GLN A 224 10.37 -22.22 -9.46
N HIS A 225 10.56 -23.18 -10.37
CA HIS A 225 10.71 -22.88 -11.79
C HIS A 225 9.41 -22.31 -12.40
N GLN A 226 8.26 -22.88 -12.07
CA GLN A 226 6.95 -22.37 -12.53
C GLN A 226 6.65 -20.98 -11.94
N VAL A 227 7.01 -20.75 -10.69
CA VAL A 227 6.92 -19.42 -10.05
C VAL A 227 7.81 -18.42 -10.80
N GLN A 228 9.08 -18.75 -11.06
CA GLN A 228 9.97 -17.87 -11.80
C GLN A 228 9.46 -17.60 -13.23
N GLN A 229 8.92 -18.61 -13.91
CA GLN A 229 8.30 -18.42 -15.23
C GLN A 229 7.09 -17.49 -15.18
N ALA A 230 6.27 -17.57 -14.13
CA ALA A 230 5.15 -16.67 -13.93
C ALA A 230 5.64 -15.23 -13.68
N VAL A 231 6.63 -15.07 -12.80
CA VAL A 231 7.30 -13.79 -12.52
C VAL A 231 7.84 -13.16 -13.81
N ASN A 232 8.57 -13.93 -14.62
CA ASN A 232 9.15 -13.47 -15.88
C ASN A 232 8.11 -12.94 -16.88
N LYS A 233 6.84 -13.38 -16.79
CA LYS A 233 5.74 -12.98 -17.68
C LYS A 233 4.79 -11.94 -17.07
N ALA A 234 4.93 -11.64 -15.78
CA ALA A 234 4.03 -10.77 -15.04
C ALA A 234 4.32 -9.28 -15.26
N GLN A 235 3.25 -8.50 -15.45
CA GLN A 235 3.28 -7.04 -15.52
C GLN A 235 3.05 -6.40 -14.15
N LEU A 236 2.32 -7.09 -13.27
CA LEU A 236 2.15 -6.70 -11.88
C LEU A 236 2.63 -7.81 -10.97
N ILE A 237 3.42 -7.46 -9.96
CA ILE A 237 3.89 -8.40 -8.95
C ILE A 237 3.64 -7.79 -7.57
N PHE A 238 2.98 -8.53 -6.68
CA PHE A 238 2.79 -8.12 -5.30
C PHE A 238 3.61 -9.04 -4.39
N THR A 239 4.46 -8.46 -3.54
CA THR A 239 5.15 -9.21 -2.48
C THR A 239 4.55 -8.84 -1.13
N CYS A 240 3.77 -9.78 -0.58
CA CYS A 240 2.97 -9.59 0.62
C CYS A 240 3.40 -10.57 1.73
N THR A 241 4.69 -10.86 1.84
CA THR A 241 5.23 -11.88 2.76
C THR A 241 6.28 -11.31 3.71
N PRO A 242 6.34 -11.75 4.98
CA PRO A 242 7.40 -11.36 5.91
C PRO A 242 8.70 -12.14 5.63
N SER A 243 9.11 -12.25 4.37
CA SER A 243 10.29 -13.03 3.97
C SER A 243 11.58 -12.38 4.47
N THR A 244 12.58 -13.21 4.77
CA THR A 244 13.96 -12.78 5.09
C THR A 244 14.93 -13.02 3.94
N GLN A 245 14.42 -13.50 2.80
CA GLN A 245 15.17 -13.83 1.60
C GLN A 245 14.36 -13.46 0.35
N PRO A 246 15.02 -13.06 -0.77
CA PRO A 246 14.33 -12.76 -2.01
C PRO A 246 13.35 -13.86 -2.46
N LEU A 247 12.19 -13.45 -2.96
CA LEU A 247 11.10 -14.37 -3.31
C LEU A 247 11.21 -15.00 -4.71
N PHE A 248 12.04 -14.41 -5.56
CA PHE A 248 12.28 -14.79 -6.95
C PHE A 248 13.71 -14.37 -7.33
N GLY A 249 14.21 -14.79 -8.49
CA GLY A 249 15.53 -14.38 -9.01
C GLY A 249 15.52 -12.96 -9.57
N ASP A 250 16.70 -12.38 -9.80
CA ASP A 250 16.83 -11.03 -10.36
C ASP A 250 16.02 -10.85 -11.65
N LEU A 251 15.45 -9.66 -11.81
CA LEU A 251 14.68 -9.26 -12.96
C LEU A 251 15.31 -8.02 -13.58
N GLU A 252 15.49 -8.06 -14.89
CA GLU A 252 15.90 -6.91 -15.67
C GLU A 252 14.67 -6.24 -16.31
N ARG A 253 14.88 -5.68 -17.50
CA ARG A 253 13.86 -5.10 -18.37
C ARG A 253 12.75 -6.10 -18.67
N PHE A 254 11.51 -5.61 -18.72
CA PHE A 254 10.35 -6.44 -18.97
C PHE A 254 9.73 -6.16 -20.35
N GLY A 255 9.61 -7.21 -21.16
CA GLY A 255 9.10 -7.12 -22.52
C GLY A 255 10.11 -6.50 -23.49
N GLY A 256 9.85 -6.66 -24.80
CA GLY A 256 10.54 -5.89 -25.83
C GLY A 256 10.13 -4.42 -25.78
N ASP A 257 10.13 -3.75 -26.93
CA ASP A 257 9.84 -2.31 -27.02
C ASP A 257 8.50 -1.97 -26.36
N GLY A 258 8.53 -1.02 -25.42
CA GLY A 258 7.35 -0.51 -24.74
C GLY A 258 6.77 -1.36 -23.60
N GLY A 259 7.32 -2.54 -23.29
CA GLY A 259 6.86 -3.37 -22.16
C GLY A 259 7.01 -2.66 -20.79
N ARG A 260 6.02 -2.83 -19.89
CA ARG A 260 6.07 -2.28 -18.53
C ARG A 260 5.73 -3.34 -17.49
N ARG A 261 6.55 -3.42 -16.45
CA ARG A 261 6.30 -4.18 -15.22
C ARG A 261 6.37 -3.25 -14.01
N HIS A 262 5.46 -3.45 -13.06
CA HIS A 262 5.50 -2.79 -11.76
C HIS A 262 5.41 -3.82 -10.63
N ILE A 263 6.17 -3.59 -9.57
CA ILE A 263 6.27 -4.48 -8.40
C ILE A 263 5.91 -3.69 -7.15
N CYS A 264 4.88 -4.10 -6.41
CA CYS A 264 4.54 -3.54 -5.11
C CYS A 264 5.08 -4.44 -4.00
N ALA A 265 6.05 -3.96 -3.24
CA ALA A 265 6.73 -4.72 -2.20
C ALA A 265 6.39 -4.21 -0.79
N VAL A 266 5.55 -4.95 -0.07
CA VAL A 266 4.90 -4.48 1.15
C VAL A 266 5.04 -5.43 2.35
N GLY A 267 5.52 -6.65 2.16
CA GLY A 267 5.65 -7.65 3.23
C GLY A 267 6.88 -7.46 4.13
N SER A 268 7.93 -6.82 3.61
CA SER A 268 9.20 -6.57 4.30
C SER A 268 9.22 -5.17 4.98
N TYR A 269 9.05 -5.12 6.30
CA TYR A 269 8.99 -3.86 7.08
C TYR A 269 9.99 -3.85 8.25
N LYS A 270 11.00 -4.73 8.22
CA LYS A 270 12.09 -4.77 9.20
C LYS A 270 13.43 -4.89 8.47
N PRO A 271 14.54 -4.41 9.05
CA PRO A 271 15.87 -4.52 8.44
C PRO A 271 16.29 -5.95 8.07
N SER A 272 15.85 -6.95 8.85
CA SER A 272 16.14 -8.36 8.61
C SER A 272 15.23 -9.02 7.56
N MET A 273 14.19 -8.34 7.10
CA MET A 273 13.27 -8.84 6.08
C MET A 273 13.73 -8.42 4.68
N CYS A 274 13.58 -9.31 3.71
CA CYS A 274 13.93 -9.07 2.33
C CYS A 274 12.98 -9.87 1.42
N GLU A 275 12.29 -9.21 0.49
CA GLU A 275 11.43 -9.86 -0.51
C GLU A 275 11.98 -9.71 -1.93
N LEU A 276 12.81 -8.70 -2.16
CA LEU A 276 13.29 -8.29 -3.48
C LEU A 276 14.75 -8.70 -3.68
N PRO A 277 15.11 -9.21 -4.87
CA PRO A 277 16.48 -9.43 -5.25
C PRO A 277 17.33 -8.14 -5.23
N PRO A 278 18.58 -8.19 -4.75
CA PRO A 278 19.42 -6.99 -4.66
C PRO A 278 19.81 -6.42 -6.03
N GLY A 279 19.95 -7.26 -7.08
CA GLY A 279 20.24 -6.80 -8.43
C GLY A 279 19.07 -5.99 -9.01
N LEU A 280 17.83 -6.46 -8.83
CA LEU A 280 16.61 -5.73 -9.17
C LEU A 280 16.57 -4.37 -8.47
N VAL A 281 16.80 -4.33 -7.14
CA VAL A 281 16.75 -3.08 -6.37
C VAL A 281 17.77 -2.06 -6.89
N ARG A 282 19.03 -2.47 -7.12
CA ARG A 282 20.06 -1.58 -7.70
C ARG A 282 19.69 -1.11 -9.09
N HIS A 283 19.18 -2.01 -9.92
CA HIS A 283 18.78 -1.70 -11.29
C HIS A 283 17.69 -0.62 -11.33
N VAL A 284 16.60 -0.80 -10.58
CA VAL A 284 15.50 0.18 -10.57
C VAL A 284 15.87 1.47 -9.85
N CYS A 285 16.77 1.43 -8.87
CA CYS A 285 17.28 2.64 -8.21
C CYS A 285 18.09 3.49 -9.18
N ARG A 286 19.04 2.88 -9.91
CA ARG A 286 19.86 3.55 -10.93
C ARG A 286 19.02 4.20 -12.02
N ASP A 287 17.94 3.54 -12.43
CA ASP A 287 17.05 4.01 -13.48
C ASP A 287 15.94 4.96 -12.96
N ALA A 288 16.02 5.45 -11.71
CA ALA A 288 15.02 6.31 -11.05
C ALA A 288 13.58 5.73 -11.05
N ARG A 289 13.47 4.41 -11.00
CA ARG A 289 12.23 3.61 -11.07
C ARG A 289 11.90 2.89 -9.76
N LEU A 290 12.57 3.28 -8.67
CA LEU A 290 12.29 2.84 -7.31
C LEU A 290 11.57 3.95 -6.55
N LEU A 291 10.28 3.74 -6.27
CA LEU A 291 9.47 4.61 -5.43
C LEU A 291 9.37 4.03 -4.02
N VAL A 292 9.33 4.92 -3.03
CA VAL A 292 9.04 4.57 -1.63
C VAL A 292 7.81 5.31 -1.12
N ASP A 293 7.19 4.80 -0.06
CA ASP A 293 6.13 5.52 0.66
C ASP A 293 6.68 6.71 1.44
N SER A 294 7.69 6.46 2.28
CA SER A 294 8.46 7.46 3.00
C SER A 294 9.93 7.12 2.95
N LYS A 295 10.75 8.08 2.51
CA LYS A 295 12.21 7.94 2.51
C LYS A 295 12.71 7.72 3.93
N GLU A 296 12.29 8.56 4.88
CA GLU A 296 12.70 8.49 6.28
C GLU A 296 12.40 7.12 6.90
N ALA A 297 11.21 6.57 6.67
CA ALA A 297 10.85 5.25 7.20
C ALA A 297 11.61 4.12 6.49
N CYS A 298 11.75 4.19 5.16
CA CYS A 298 12.40 3.14 4.39
C CYS A 298 13.91 2.99 4.71
N ILE A 299 14.63 4.09 4.96
CA ILE A 299 16.05 4.03 5.37
C ILE A 299 16.26 3.42 6.78
N GLN A 300 15.19 3.21 7.54
CA GLN A 300 15.24 2.55 8.85
C GLN A 300 14.66 1.14 8.83
N GLU A 301 13.63 0.90 8.01
CA GLU A 301 12.80 -0.32 8.10
C GLU A 301 12.93 -1.24 6.87
N ALA A 302 13.23 -0.72 5.68
CA ALA A 302 13.14 -1.48 4.43
C ALA A 302 14.38 -2.36 4.18
N GLY A 303 14.44 -3.54 4.81
CA GLY A 303 15.61 -4.42 4.73
C GLY A 303 16.12 -4.73 3.33
N CYS A 304 15.24 -4.94 2.34
CA CYS A 304 15.66 -5.16 0.95
C CYS A 304 16.39 -3.97 0.31
N LEU A 305 16.11 -2.73 0.75
CA LEU A 305 16.83 -1.54 0.30
C LEU A 305 18.15 -1.41 1.06
N LEU A 306 18.11 -1.54 2.38
CA LEU A 306 19.28 -1.44 3.26
C LEU A 306 20.37 -2.46 2.94
N GLN A 307 19.99 -3.65 2.49
CA GLN A 307 20.92 -4.72 2.12
C GLN A 307 21.47 -4.57 0.70
N ALA A 308 20.82 -3.77 -0.16
CA ALA A 308 21.15 -3.67 -1.58
C ALA A 308 21.87 -2.37 -1.96
N LEU A 309 21.56 -1.26 -1.29
CA LEU A 309 21.96 0.10 -1.65
C LEU A 309 22.96 0.70 -0.65
N GLY A 310 23.83 1.59 -1.14
CA GLY A 310 24.70 2.43 -0.32
C GLY A 310 24.00 3.69 0.22
N THR A 311 24.68 4.44 1.08
CA THR A 311 24.13 5.63 1.75
C THR A 311 23.69 6.73 0.77
N GLU A 312 24.45 6.96 -0.31
CA GLU A 312 24.09 7.97 -1.32
C GLU A 312 22.80 7.60 -2.05
N GLU A 313 22.66 6.34 -2.47
CA GLU A 313 21.46 5.82 -3.13
C GLU A 313 20.23 5.87 -2.20
N LEU A 314 20.40 5.50 -0.92
CA LEU A 314 19.35 5.61 0.10
C LEU A 314 18.92 7.07 0.32
N ASN A 315 19.86 8.01 0.25
CA ASN A 315 19.58 9.44 0.32
C ASN A 315 18.93 10.01 -0.95
N ALA A 316 18.98 9.28 -2.07
CA ALA A 316 18.36 9.69 -3.34
C ALA A 316 17.01 8.99 -3.61
N LEU A 317 16.48 8.22 -2.66
CA LEU A 317 15.16 7.58 -2.80
C LEU A 317 14.07 8.61 -3.10
N VAL A 318 13.20 8.26 -4.06
CA VAL A 318 12.09 9.10 -4.50
C VAL A 318 10.80 8.66 -3.82
N GLU A 319 10.16 9.58 -3.10
CA GLU A 319 8.85 9.35 -2.49
C GLU A 319 7.76 9.44 -3.56
N ILE A 320 6.81 8.51 -3.53
CA ILE A 320 5.67 8.50 -4.46
C ILE A 320 4.91 9.83 -4.46
N ALA A 321 4.86 10.51 -3.32
CA ALA A 321 4.22 11.81 -3.14
C ALA A 321 4.67 12.86 -4.18
N THR A 322 5.94 12.82 -4.59
CA THR A 322 6.51 13.75 -5.58
C THR A 322 5.87 13.63 -6.97
N LEU A 323 5.24 12.50 -7.27
CA LEU A 323 4.59 12.23 -8.54
C LEU A 323 3.06 12.45 -8.49
N LEU A 324 2.50 12.75 -7.32
CA LEU A 324 1.06 12.87 -7.15
C LEU A 324 0.56 14.30 -7.42
N PRO A 325 -0.63 14.46 -8.03
CA PRO A 325 -1.27 15.76 -8.11
C PRO A 325 -1.78 16.20 -6.74
N SER A 326 -1.86 17.52 -6.52
CA SER A 326 -2.40 18.10 -5.28
C SER A 326 -3.80 17.58 -4.96
N THR A 327 -4.08 17.41 -3.67
CA THR A 327 -5.36 16.96 -3.11
C THR A 327 -6.17 18.08 -2.48
N GLU A 328 -5.75 19.36 -2.62
CA GLU A 328 -6.42 20.52 -2.03
C GLU A 328 -7.95 20.49 -2.25
N ALA A 329 -8.69 20.74 -1.16
CA ALA A 329 -10.14 20.69 -1.14
C ALA A 329 -10.76 21.74 -2.10
N GLY A 330 -11.78 21.31 -2.85
CA GLY A 330 -12.64 22.21 -3.66
C GLY A 330 -12.24 22.45 -5.11
N LYS A 331 -11.19 21.80 -5.65
CA LYS A 331 -10.74 22.05 -7.03
C LYS A 331 -11.06 20.95 -8.05
N VAL A 332 -11.27 19.69 -7.64
CA VAL A 332 -11.43 18.57 -8.58
C VAL A 332 -12.23 17.40 -7.97
N GLU A 333 -13.28 16.94 -8.66
CA GLU A 333 -14.05 15.72 -8.32
C GLU A 333 -13.13 14.47 -8.30
N GLU A 334 -13.43 13.46 -7.49
CA GLU A 334 -12.52 12.31 -7.27
C GLU A 334 -12.11 11.61 -8.58
N GLN A 335 -13.04 11.50 -9.54
CA GLN A 335 -12.84 10.86 -10.83
C GLN A 335 -11.95 11.69 -11.76
N GLU A 336 -12.02 13.01 -11.68
CA GLU A 336 -11.16 13.90 -12.45
C GLU A 336 -9.74 13.92 -11.87
N TRP A 337 -9.62 13.87 -10.54
CA TRP A 337 -8.33 13.72 -9.87
C TRP A 337 -7.66 12.39 -10.26
N LEU A 338 -8.41 11.29 -10.34
CA LEU A 338 -7.88 10.00 -10.80
C LEU A 338 -7.33 10.07 -12.24
N LYS A 339 -8.01 10.78 -13.14
CA LYS A 339 -7.52 11.00 -14.51
C LYS A 339 -6.20 11.79 -14.50
N GLU A 340 -6.04 12.74 -13.59
CA GLU A 340 -4.79 13.47 -13.43
C GLU A 340 -3.66 12.54 -12.95
N VAL A 341 -3.92 11.66 -11.97
CA VAL A 341 -2.94 10.63 -11.56
C VAL A 341 -2.56 9.72 -12.73
N GLU A 342 -3.53 9.30 -13.56
CA GLU A 342 -3.27 8.49 -14.75
C GLU A 342 -2.31 9.20 -15.73
N LYS A 343 -2.42 10.53 -15.88
CA LYS A 343 -1.51 11.33 -16.70
C LYS A 343 -0.13 11.51 -16.06
N ARG A 344 -0.01 11.48 -14.73
CA ARG A 344 1.30 11.51 -14.05
C ARG A 344 2.19 10.33 -14.40
N ALA A 345 1.62 9.24 -14.90
CA ALA A 345 2.39 8.15 -15.49
C ALA A 345 3.26 8.56 -16.69
N GLU A 346 2.92 9.66 -17.36
CA GLU A 346 3.72 10.28 -18.42
C GLU A 346 4.83 11.15 -17.81
N MET A 347 4.60 11.79 -16.66
CA MET A 347 5.59 12.63 -15.97
C MET A 347 6.71 11.84 -15.30
N TRP A 348 6.48 10.56 -14.95
CA TRP A 348 7.57 9.69 -14.50
C TRP A 348 8.52 9.30 -15.66
N GLU A 349 8.17 9.61 -16.92
CA GLU A 349 9.01 9.42 -18.11
C GLU A 349 8.80 10.57 -19.14
N PRO A 350 9.33 11.79 -18.90
CA PRO A 350 9.13 12.91 -19.82
C PRO A 350 9.84 12.74 -21.19
N ASP A 351 10.88 11.89 -21.28
CA ASP A 351 11.76 11.75 -22.45
C ASP A 351 11.77 10.33 -23.03
N ARG A 352 10.60 9.75 -23.33
CA ARG A 352 10.54 8.43 -23.98
C ARG A 352 10.76 8.58 -25.49
N ALA A 353 11.93 8.19 -25.98
CA ALA A 353 12.18 8.07 -27.42
C ALA A 353 11.44 6.87 -28.02
N GLU A 354 10.97 6.97 -29.27
CA GLU A 354 10.44 5.82 -30.01
C GLU A 354 11.50 4.71 -30.09
N GLY A 355 11.12 3.47 -29.74
CA GLY A 355 12.01 2.30 -29.75
C GLY A 355 12.73 2.00 -28.42
N GLU A 356 12.40 2.66 -27.31
CA GLU A 356 12.95 2.28 -26.01
C GLU A 356 12.45 0.91 -25.52
N ALA A 357 13.41 0.07 -25.12
CA ALA A 357 13.20 -1.24 -24.51
C ALA A 357 12.33 -1.15 -23.24
N GLY A 358 11.52 -2.18 -23.00
CA GLY A 358 10.64 -2.24 -21.83
C GLY A 358 11.38 -2.12 -20.49
N TRP A 359 10.62 -1.86 -19.42
CA TRP A 359 11.20 -1.55 -18.11
C TRP A 359 10.41 -2.10 -16.93
N THR A 360 11.10 -2.16 -15.79
CA THR A 360 10.59 -2.63 -14.50
C THR A 360 10.66 -1.48 -13.49
N SER A 361 9.60 -1.27 -12.72
CA SER A 361 9.61 -0.42 -11.52
C SER A 361 9.27 -1.18 -10.26
N VAL A 362 9.65 -0.59 -9.13
CA VAL A 362 9.31 -1.05 -7.80
C VAL A 362 8.70 0.09 -7.00
N PHE A 363 7.62 -0.20 -6.29
CA PHE A 363 7.16 0.58 -5.15
C PHE A 363 7.42 -0.21 -3.88
N LYS A 364 8.28 0.31 -3.00
CA LYS A 364 8.57 -0.27 -1.69
C LYS A 364 7.81 0.50 -0.61
N SER A 365 6.97 -0.20 0.13
CA SER A 365 6.27 0.38 1.28
C SER A 365 6.60 -0.37 2.57
N VAL A 366 6.80 0.36 3.65
CA VAL A 366 6.91 -0.14 5.04
C VAL A 366 5.69 0.23 5.88
N GLY A 367 4.86 1.14 5.36
CA GLY A 367 3.60 1.58 5.93
C GLY A 367 3.81 2.62 7.02
N VAL A 368 3.28 3.82 6.80
CA VAL A 368 3.42 4.98 7.70
C VAL A 368 2.11 5.33 8.40
N GLY A 369 2.19 5.97 9.56
CA GLY A 369 1.03 6.30 10.39
C GLY A 369 0.00 7.20 9.70
N LEU A 370 0.43 8.12 8.82
CA LEU A 370 -0.46 8.99 8.07
C LEU A 370 -1.44 8.23 7.17
N GLN A 371 -1.04 7.07 6.64
CA GLN A 371 -1.95 6.22 5.86
C GLN A 371 -3.09 5.67 6.72
N ASP A 372 -2.81 5.36 7.99
CA ASP A 372 -3.83 4.92 8.94
C ASP A 372 -4.74 6.08 9.36
N VAL A 373 -4.23 7.31 9.47
CA VAL A 373 -5.03 8.52 9.71
C VAL A 373 -6.08 8.69 8.62
N GLU A 374 -5.62 8.75 7.36
CA GLU A 374 -6.51 9.02 6.23
C GLU A 374 -7.49 7.88 5.97
N MET A 375 -7.08 6.62 6.14
CA MET A 375 -7.99 5.49 6.05
C MET A 375 -9.07 5.55 7.14
N THR A 376 -8.71 5.94 8.37
CA THR A 376 -9.67 6.07 9.48
C THR A 376 -10.66 7.18 9.23
N LYS A 377 -10.18 8.35 8.76
CA LYS A 377 -11.04 9.48 8.39
C LYS A 377 -12.04 9.09 7.31
N LEU A 378 -11.58 8.40 6.26
CA LEU A 378 -12.45 7.91 5.19
C LEU A 378 -13.51 6.94 5.73
N VAL A 379 -13.12 5.98 6.57
CA VAL A 379 -14.05 5.03 7.20
C VAL A 379 -15.10 5.77 8.04
N VAL A 380 -14.68 6.73 8.87
CA VAL A 380 -15.60 7.52 9.72
C VAL A 380 -16.54 8.38 8.88
N ALA A 381 -16.04 8.99 7.79
CA ALA A 381 -16.86 9.78 6.87
C ALA A 381 -17.95 8.91 6.21
N VAL A 382 -17.60 7.72 5.72
CA VAL A 382 -18.55 6.78 5.10
C VAL A 382 -19.53 6.21 6.12
N ALA A 383 -19.08 5.94 7.35
CA ALA A 383 -19.95 5.49 8.43
C ALA A 383 -21.04 6.53 8.79
N GLY A 384 -20.70 7.81 8.65
CA GLY A 384 -21.58 8.92 9.01
C GLY A 384 -22.07 8.80 10.45
N GLN A 385 -23.34 9.15 10.68
CA GLN A 385 -23.99 8.98 12.00
C GLN A 385 -24.74 7.65 12.14
N GLY A 386 -24.90 6.90 11.05
CA GLY A 386 -25.78 5.74 10.97
C GLY A 386 -25.11 4.39 11.28
N VAL A 387 -23.78 4.31 11.26
CA VAL A 387 -23.03 3.07 11.47
C VAL A 387 -22.23 3.11 12.78
N GLY A 388 -22.13 1.97 13.47
CA GLY A 388 -21.44 1.83 14.75
C GLY A 388 -22.31 2.14 15.97
N CYS A 389 -21.73 1.94 17.16
CA CYS A 389 -22.41 2.07 18.45
C CYS A 389 -21.88 3.26 19.26
N MET A 390 -22.77 4.06 19.85
CA MET A 390 -22.38 5.17 20.72
C MET A 390 -22.21 4.69 22.17
N VAL A 391 -21.06 4.99 22.77
CA VAL A 391 -20.72 4.61 24.15
C VAL A 391 -20.47 5.86 24.99
N GLY A 392 -21.10 5.94 26.16
CA GLY A 392 -20.76 6.91 27.19
C GLY A 392 -19.44 6.52 27.82
N PHE A 393 -18.46 7.40 27.76
CA PHE A 393 -17.14 7.22 28.34
C PHE A 393 -16.93 8.25 29.42
#